data_AF-A0AA50HYD7-F1
#
_entry.id   AF-A0AA50HYD7-F1
#
_cell.length_a   1.000
_cell.length_b   1.000
_cell.length_c   1.000
_cell.angle_alpha   90.00
_cell.angle_beta   90.00
_cell.angle_gamma   90.00
#
_symmetry.space_group_name_H-M   'P 1'
#
loop_
_entity.id
_entity.type
_entity.pdbx_description
1 polymer ?
#
loop_
_entity_poly.entity_id
_entity_poly.type
_entity_poly.pdbx_seq_one_letter_code
_entity_poly.pdbx_strand_id
1 'polypeptide(L)'
;MSNLIITGIIDGPLPGGLPKAIELYVLADIADLSMYGIEAATNGNASTGPEFTLSGSATAGDYIYVASETSGFNSFFGFNPNFTDGVANINGDDTIILFKNGSIVDVFGEIGIDGTGRPWEHLDGWAYRNNGALPSSTFNVSEWTFSGVDALDDDAANVNVTATPPWPIASFSAGETNGLDLSTYVRIGRYDLPVPTRTVAPLLAVNWPWRFPPLPTIPIPTPFLCWGMKERRSLRLISEVN
;
A
#
# COMPACT_ATOMS: atom_id res chain seq x y z
N MET A 1 -1.11 -5.09 14.18
CA MET A 1 -1.45 -4.83 12.76
C MET A 1 -0.66 -5.79 11.89
N SER A 2 -1.29 -6.31 10.84
CA SER A 2 -0.62 -7.15 9.85
C SER A 2 0.28 -6.32 8.95
N ASN A 3 1.37 -6.90 8.45
CA ASN A 3 2.16 -6.31 7.36
C ASN A 3 1.81 -6.94 6.00
N LEU A 4 0.84 -7.86 5.99
CA LEU A 4 0.36 -8.58 4.81
C LEU A 4 -1.17 -8.51 4.79
N ILE A 5 -1.74 -8.28 3.62
CA ILE A 5 -3.19 -8.10 3.42
C ILE A 5 -3.63 -8.86 2.17
N ILE A 6 -4.84 -9.41 2.18
CA ILE A 6 -5.46 -10.05 1.00
C ILE A 6 -5.99 -8.96 0.09
N THR A 7 -5.57 -8.92 -1.18
CA THR A 7 -5.97 -7.87 -2.13
C THR A 7 -6.76 -8.35 -3.32
N GLY A 8 -6.72 -9.64 -3.64
CA GLY A 8 -7.51 -10.17 -4.74
C GLY A 8 -7.80 -11.66 -4.59
N ILE A 9 -8.97 -12.08 -5.04
CA ILE A 9 -9.38 -13.49 -5.06
C ILE A 9 -10.12 -13.78 -6.38
N ILE A 10 -9.64 -14.75 -7.16
CA ILE A 10 -10.20 -15.15 -8.47
C ILE A 10 -10.63 -16.61 -8.46
N ASP A 11 -11.75 -16.86 -9.11
CA ASP A 11 -12.25 -18.17 -9.50
C ASP A 11 -12.66 -18.10 -10.98
N GLY A 12 -12.09 -18.94 -11.84
CA GLY A 12 -12.30 -18.83 -13.28
C GLY A 12 -13.16 -19.96 -13.87
N PRO A 13 -13.72 -19.79 -15.08
CA PRO A 13 -14.72 -20.71 -15.64
C PRO A 13 -14.15 -21.94 -16.36
N LEU A 14 -12.83 -22.00 -16.55
CA LEU A 14 -12.23 -23.12 -17.27
C LEU A 14 -12.40 -24.43 -16.51
N PRO A 15 -12.35 -25.61 -17.18
CA PRO A 15 -12.47 -26.89 -16.50
C PRO A 15 -11.52 -27.02 -15.29
N GLY A 16 -12.10 -27.36 -14.13
CA GLY A 16 -11.38 -27.33 -12.85
C GLY A 16 -11.43 -25.97 -12.13
N GLY A 17 -12.18 -25.02 -12.67
CA GLY A 17 -12.40 -23.67 -12.19
C GLY A 17 -11.22 -22.73 -12.38
N LEU A 18 -10.47 -22.82 -13.48
CA LEU A 18 -9.21 -22.09 -13.66
C LEU A 18 -9.38 -20.71 -14.32
N PRO A 19 -8.52 -19.73 -13.97
CA PRO A 19 -7.53 -19.77 -12.89
C PRO A 19 -8.16 -19.62 -11.50
N LYS A 20 -7.53 -20.21 -10.47
CA LYS A 20 -7.86 -19.93 -9.06
C LYS A 20 -6.65 -19.37 -8.35
N ALA A 21 -6.80 -18.22 -7.72
CA ALA A 21 -5.70 -17.59 -7.01
C ALA A 21 -6.14 -16.61 -5.92
N ILE A 22 -5.22 -16.41 -4.99
CA ILE A 22 -5.27 -15.41 -3.94
C ILE A 22 -4.05 -14.50 -4.12
N GLU A 23 -4.29 -13.20 -4.22
CA GLU A 23 -3.27 -12.15 -4.24
C GLU A 23 -3.16 -11.53 -2.84
N LEU A 24 -1.91 -11.39 -2.39
CA LEU A 24 -1.56 -10.69 -1.16
C LEU A 24 -0.66 -9.50 -1.48
N TYR A 25 -0.79 -8.45 -0.69
CA TYR A 25 0.07 -7.26 -0.77
C TYR A 25 0.86 -7.03 0.52
N VAL A 26 2.13 -6.66 0.37
CA VAL A 26 3.05 -6.45 1.48
C VAL A 26 3.05 -4.97 1.88
N LEU A 27 2.46 -4.65 3.03
CA LEU A 27 2.32 -3.29 3.56
C LEU A 27 3.64 -2.74 4.13
N ALA A 28 4.51 -3.61 4.62
CA ALA A 28 5.82 -3.27 5.18
C ALA A 28 6.73 -4.50 5.10
N ASP A 29 8.05 -4.31 5.03
CA ASP A 29 9.03 -5.40 4.93
C ASP A 29 8.76 -6.53 5.93
N ILE A 30 8.84 -7.77 5.44
CA ILE A 30 8.62 -9.01 6.18
C ILE A 30 9.86 -9.88 6.02
N ALA A 31 10.66 -9.98 7.07
CA ALA A 31 11.88 -10.79 7.06
C ALA A 31 11.60 -12.31 7.03
N ASP A 32 10.44 -12.73 7.54
CA ASP A 32 10.05 -14.14 7.61
C ASP A 32 8.53 -14.28 7.38
N LEU A 33 8.16 -14.80 6.22
CA LEU A 33 6.78 -15.07 5.84
C LEU A 33 6.20 -16.31 6.52
N SER A 34 7.02 -17.19 7.12
CA SER A 34 6.52 -18.39 7.80
C SER A 34 5.67 -18.11 9.05
N MET A 35 5.68 -16.85 9.52
CA MET A 35 4.74 -16.39 10.52
C MET A 35 3.30 -16.23 9.98
N TYR A 36 3.11 -16.24 8.67
CA TYR A 36 1.81 -16.09 8.00
C TYR A 36 1.32 -17.41 7.42
N GLY A 37 0.01 -17.61 7.50
CA GLY A 37 -0.66 -18.74 6.87
C GLY A 37 -2.04 -18.36 6.34
N ILE A 38 -2.53 -19.14 5.40
CA ILE A 38 -3.80 -18.94 4.71
C ILE A 38 -4.69 -20.15 4.97
N GLU A 39 -5.98 -19.91 5.15
CA GLU A 39 -7.04 -20.91 5.18
C GLU A 39 -8.12 -20.50 4.17
N ALA A 40 -8.64 -21.47 3.43
CA ALA A 40 -9.89 -21.33 2.69
C ALA A 40 -10.99 -22.10 3.44
N ALA A 41 -11.82 -21.36 4.19
CA ALA A 41 -12.95 -21.95 4.88
C ALA A 41 -14.08 -22.20 3.89
N THR A 42 -14.05 -23.37 3.26
CA THR A 42 -14.94 -23.68 2.14
C THR A 42 -16.37 -24.00 2.56
N ASN A 43 -17.34 -23.70 1.69
CA ASN A 43 -18.75 -24.09 1.86
C ASN A 43 -19.35 -23.69 3.23
N GLY A 44 -18.98 -22.53 3.76
CA GLY A 44 -19.48 -22.03 5.05
C GLY A 44 -18.95 -22.78 6.28
N ASN A 45 -17.81 -23.47 6.16
CA ASN A 45 -17.16 -24.08 7.31
C ASN A 45 -16.64 -23.02 8.30
N ALA A 46 -16.55 -23.41 9.58
CA ALA A 46 -15.85 -22.62 10.57
C ALA A 46 -14.33 -22.70 10.35
N SER A 47 -13.61 -21.68 10.79
CA SER A 47 -12.13 -21.69 10.76
C SER A 47 -11.56 -22.75 11.72
N THR A 48 -10.59 -23.49 11.21
CA THR A 48 -9.85 -24.57 11.88
C THR A 48 -8.35 -24.26 12.01
N GLY A 49 -7.87 -23.21 11.33
CA GLY A 49 -6.49 -22.76 11.33
C GLY A 49 -5.86 -22.77 9.93
N PRO A 50 -4.63 -22.25 9.78
CA PRO A 50 -3.99 -22.13 8.49
C PRO A 50 -3.75 -23.50 7.85
N GLU A 51 -4.16 -23.64 6.59
CA GLU A 51 -3.97 -24.83 5.75
C GLU A 51 -2.65 -24.76 4.99
N PHE A 52 -2.23 -23.55 4.62
CA PHE A 52 -0.97 -23.27 3.94
C PHE A 52 -0.14 -22.26 4.74
N THR A 53 1.15 -22.54 4.95
CA THR A 53 2.09 -21.61 5.58
C THR A 53 3.03 -21.04 4.53
N LEU A 54 3.14 -19.70 4.48
CA LEU A 54 4.03 -19.03 3.54
C LEU A 54 5.51 -19.27 3.91
N SER A 55 6.42 -18.93 3.00
CA SER A 55 7.86 -19.06 3.27
C SER A 55 8.67 -17.97 2.59
N GLY A 56 9.91 -17.76 3.05
CA GLY A 56 10.80 -16.72 2.52
C GLY A 56 10.59 -15.37 3.18
N SER A 57 10.90 -14.30 2.45
CA SER A 57 10.79 -12.90 2.88
C SER A 57 10.17 -12.07 1.77
N ALA A 58 9.62 -10.90 2.11
CA ALA A 58 9.09 -9.96 1.13
C ALA A 58 9.32 -8.50 1.55
N THR A 59 9.37 -7.62 0.56
CA THR A 59 9.60 -6.18 0.72
C THR A 59 8.27 -5.44 0.63
N ALA A 60 8.17 -4.28 1.29
CA ALA A 60 7.02 -3.40 1.14
C ALA A 60 6.74 -3.07 -0.33
N GLY A 61 5.49 -3.23 -0.76
CA GLY A 61 5.06 -3.05 -2.14
C GLY A 61 5.04 -4.31 -3.00
N ASP A 62 5.59 -5.43 -2.50
CA ASP A 62 5.54 -6.69 -3.21
C ASP A 62 4.12 -7.25 -3.27
N TYR A 63 3.80 -7.88 -4.40
CA TYR A 63 2.62 -8.73 -4.59
C TYR A 63 3.03 -10.19 -4.52
N ILE A 64 2.26 -10.98 -3.78
CA ILE A 64 2.46 -12.42 -3.63
C ILE A 64 1.21 -13.13 -4.13
N TYR A 65 1.37 -14.03 -5.09
CA TYR A 65 0.30 -14.84 -5.65
C TYR A 65 0.40 -16.28 -5.15
N VAL A 66 -0.71 -16.80 -4.61
CA VAL A 66 -0.91 -18.22 -4.29
C VAL A 66 -1.99 -18.75 -5.22
N ALA A 67 -1.65 -19.70 -6.08
CA ALA A 67 -2.58 -20.27 -7.07
C ALA A 67 -2.78 -21.77 -6.87
N SER A 68 -3.88 -22.33 -7.38
CA SER A 68 -4.14 -23.78 -7.33
C SER A 68 -3.19 -24.57 -8.24
N GLU A 69 -2.79 -23.97 -9.36
CA GLU A 69 -1.83 -24.52 -10.31
C GLU A 69 -1.10 -23.40 -11.09
N THR A 70 -0.03 -23.75 -11.78
CA THR A 70 0.86 -22.77 -12.45
C THR A 70 0.46 -22.48 -13.90
N SER A 71 -0.01 -23.48 -14.65
CA SER A 71 -0.15 -23.42 -16.11
C SER A 71 -1.33 -22.54 -16.55
N GLY A 72 -2.51 -22.76 -16.01
CA GLY A 72 -3.71 -21.95 -16.23
C GLY A 72 -3.55 -20.56 -15.66
N PHE A 73 -2.97 -20.43 -14.45
CA PHE A 73 -2.58 -19.13 -13.89
C PHE A 73 -1.68 -18.34 -14.85
N ASN A 74 -0.58 -18.95 -15.32
CA ASN A 74 0.34 -18.29 -16.26
C ASN A 74 -0.34 -17.95 -17.59
N SER A 75 -1.20 -18.84 -18.09
CA SER A 75 -1.94 -18.58 -19.33
C SER A 75 -2.85 -17.36 -19.19
N PHE A 76 -3.53 -17.21 -18.04
CA PHE A 76 -4.45 -16.11 -17.82
C PHE A 76 -3.74 -14.78 -17.50
N PHE A 77 -2.73 -14.80 -16.63
CA PHE A 77 -2.07 -13.59 -16.11
C PHE A 77 -0.76 -13.22 -16.84
N GLY A 78 -0.12 -14.16 -17.54
CA GLY A 78 1.13 -13.96 -18.27
C GLY A 78 2.41 -14.09 -17.42
N PHE A 79 2.31 -14.52 -16.16
CA PHE A 79 3.44 -14.76 -15.26
C PHE A 79 3.15 -15.92 -14.30
N ASN A 80 4.17 -16.43 -13.60
CA ASN A 80 4.01 -17.54 -12.64
C ASN A 80 3.61 -17.04 -11.25
N PRO A 81 2.79 -17.79 -10.50
CA PRO A 81 2.51 -17.46 -9.11
C PRO A 81 3.74 -17.68 -8.23
N ASN A 82 3.80 -17.02 -7.07
CA ASN A 82 4.89 -17.21 -6.10
C ASN A 82 4.80 -18.58 -5.43
N PHE A 83 3.56 -19.04 -5.17
CA PHE A 83 3.27 -20.32 -4.54
C PHE A 83 2.16 -21.06 -5.29
N THR A 84 2.22 -22.39 -5.24
CA THR A 84 1.16 -23.26 -5.73
C THR A 84 0.76 -24.20 -4.61
N ASP A 85 -0.49 -24.13 -4.18
CA ASP A 85 -1.00 -24.91 -3.06
C ASP A 85 -2.54 -25.10 -3.16
N GLY A 86 -3.05 -26.17 -2.55
CA GLY A 86 -4.45 -26.51 -2.57
C GLY A 86 -5.36 -25.53 -1.82
N VAL A 87 -4.81 -24.67 -0.95
CA VAL A 87 -5.57 -23.60 -0.29
C VAL A 87 -6.28 -22.65 -1.27
N ALA A 88 -5.79 -22.55 -2.50
CA ALA A 88 -6.40 -21.74 -3.54
C ALA A 88 -7.49 -22.49 -4.35
N ASN A 89 -7.87 -23.72 -3.99
CA ASN A 89 -8.96 -24.45 -4.63
C ASN A 89 -10.34 -23.98 -4.13
N ILE A 90 -10.63 -22.71 -4.38
CA ILE A 90 -11.90 -22.04 -4.03
C ILE A 90 -12.88 -22.03 -5.20
N ASN A 91 -14.16 -21.81 -4.96
CA ASN A 91 -15.21 -21.80 -6.01
C ASN A 91 -16.12 -20.56 -5.95
N GLY A 92 -15.53 -19.41 -5.63
CA GLY A 92 -16.19 -18.11 -5.77
C GLY A 92 -17.13 -17.71 -4.63
N ASP A 93 -17.35 -18.56 -3.63
CA ASP A 93 -18.19 -18.27 -2.47
C ASP A 93 -17.51 -18.56 -1.11
N ASP A 94 -16.27 -19.04 -1.15
CA ASP A 94 -15.52 -19.40 0.05
C ASP A 94 -14.96 -18.19 0.80
N THR A 95 -14.73 -18.38 2.11
CA THR A 95 -14.07 -17.39 2.96
C THR A 95 -12.56 -17.62 2.95
N ILE A 96 -11.78 -16.57 2.71
CA ILE A 96 -10.31 -16.60 2.78
C ILE A 96 -9.85 -15.90 4.06
N ILE A 97 -8.99 -16.58 4.81
CA ILE A 97 -8.52 -16.11 6.11
C ILE A 97 -7.00 -16.07 6.12
N LEU A 98 -6.45 -14.90 6.48
CA LEU A 98 -5.02 -14.71 6.69
C LEU A 98 -4.72 -14.73 8.19
N PHE A 99 -3.74 -15.55 8.56
CA PHE A 99 -3.22 -15.68 9.91
C PHE A 99 -1.85 -15.06 10.04
N LYS A 100 -1.52 -14.57 11.24
CA LYS A 100 -0.17 -14.22 11.67
C LYS A 100 0.06 -14.76 13.08
N ASN A 101 1.07 -15.61 13.27
CA ASN A 101 1.36 -16.26 14.55
C ASN A 101 0.12 -16.94 15.16
N GLY A 102 -0.69 -17.61 14.34
CA GLY A 102 -1.92 -18.30 14.76
C GLY A 102 -3.12 -17.39 15.06
N SER A 103 -3.01 -16.07 14.92
CA SER A 103 -4.14 -15.14 15.06
C SER A 103 -4.65 -14.69 13.69
N ILE A 104 -5.98 -14.59 13.52
CA ILE A 104 -6.58 -14.02 12.31
C ILE A 104 -6.23 -12.54 12.23
N VAL A 105 -5.71 -12.12 11.08
CA VAL A 105 -5.30 -10.73 10.84
C VAL A 105 -5.98 -10.09 9.65
N ASP A 106 -6.52 -10.87 8.71
CA ASP A 106 -7.29 -10.37 7.59
C ASP A 106 -8.29 -11.44 7.10
N VAL A 107 -9.47 -11.03 6.64
CA VAL A 107 -10.55 -11.93 6.19
C VAL A 107 -11.26 -11.36 4.98
N PHE A 108 -11.51 -12.23 4.00
CA PHE A 108 -12.49 -12.01 2.93
C PHE A 108 -13.62 -13.03 3.07
N GLY A 109 -14.87 -12.58 3.09
CA GLY A 109 -16.05 -13.42 3.37
C GLY A 109 -16.37 -13.55 4.87
N GLU A 110 -17.56 -14.07 5.19
CA GLU A 110 -17.98 -14.28 6.58
C GLU A 110 -17.67 -15.71 7.04
N ILE A 111 -16.78 -15.84 8.04
CA ILE A 111 -16.38 -17.15 8.59
C ILE A 111 -17.61 -17.91 9.09
N GLY A 112 -17.75 -19.17 8.66
CA GLY A 112 -18.88 -20.03 9.05
C GLY A 112 -20.16 -19.78 8.26
N ILE A 113 -20.12 -18.97 7.20
CA ILE A 113 -21.26 -18.66 6.34
C ILE A 113 -20.90 -19.02 4.89
N ASP A 114 -21.79 -19.76 4.25
CA ASP A 114 -21.72 -20.05 2.82
C ASP A 114 -21.99 -18.75 2.03
N GLY A 115 -21.10 -18.44 1.09
CA GLY A 115 -21.15 -17.24 0.27
C GLY A 115 -22.13 -17.29 -0.90
N THR A 116 -22.72 -18.45 -1.21
CA THR A 116 -23.72 -18.52 -2.29
C THR A 116 -24.86 -17.52 -2.04
N GLY A 117 -25.12 -16.64 -3.02
CA GLY A 117 -26.11 -15.56 -2.94
C GLY A 117 -25.73 -14.41 -1.99
N ARG A 118 -24.48 -14.34 -1.52
CA ARG A 118 -23.99 -13.29 -0.62
C ARG A 118 -23.24 -12.20 -1.36
N PRO A 119 -23.04 -11.01 -0.75
CA PRO A 119 -22.38 -9.90 -1.44
C PRO A 119 -20.93 -10.13 -1.86
N TRP A 120 -20.26 -11.18 -1.36
CA TRP A 120 -18.90 -11.52 -1.73
C TRP A 120 -18.79 -12.65 -2.75
N GLU A 121 -19.92 -13.19 -3.21
CA GLU A 121 -19.97 -14.20 -4.25
C GLU A 121 -19.37 -13.66 -5.56
N HIS A 122 -18.47 -14.43 -6.14
CA HIS A 122 -17.71 -14.12 -7.35
C HIS A 122 -17.38 -15.41 -8.13
N LEU A 123 -18.31 -16.39 -8.14
CA LEU A 123 -18.22 -17.58 -8.99
C LEU A 123 -17.89 -17.18 -10.42
N ASP A 124 -16.89 -17.85 -11.01
CA ASP A 124 -16.42 -17.57 -12.37
C ASP A 124 -16.13 -16.07 -12.59
N GLY A 125 -15.58 -15.44 -11.55
CA GLY A 125 -15.31 -14.03 -11.41
C GLY A 125 -14.18 -13.73 -10.42
N TRP A 126 -14.16 -12.50 -9.94
CA TRP A 126 -13.15 -12.03 -9.01
C TRP A 126 -13.66 -10.98 -8.03
N ALA A 127 -12.98 -10.92 -6.89
CA ALA A 127 -13.07 -9.84 -5.93
C ALA A 127 -11.70 -9.18 -5.75
N TYR A 128 -11.68 -7.85 -5.69
CA TYR A 128 -10.46 -7.06 -5.55
C TYR A 128 -10.62 -5.98 -4.49
N ARG A 129 -9.65 -5.83 -3.60
CA ARG A 129 -9.72 -4.89 -2.48
C ARG A 129 -9.54 -3.45 -2.97
N ASN A 130 -10.34 -2.55 -2.41
CA ASN A 130 -10.30 -1.12 -2.69
C ASN A 130 -9.04 -0.49 -2.08
N ASN A 131 -8.40 0.41 -2.84
CA ASN A 131 -7.22 1.14 -2.38
C ASN A 131 -7.46 1.85 -1.04
N GLY A 132 -6.44 1.84 -0.17
CA GLY A 132 -6.54 2.43 1.16
C GLY A 132 -7.22 1.58 2.22
N ALA A 133 -7.87 0.47 1.87
CA ALA A 133 -8.41 -0.46 2.86
C ALA A 133 -7.27 -1.10 3.68
N LEU A 134 -7.55 -1.37 4.96
CA LEU A 134 -6.61 -1.94 5.91
C LEU A 134 -6.97 -3.40 6.22
N PRO A 135 -6.01 -4.23 6.65
CA PRO A 135 -6.31 -5.61 7.02
C PRO A 135 -7.23 -5.65 8.25
N SER A 136 -8.23 -6.52 8.21
CA SER A 136 -9.26 -6.62 9.25
C SER A 136 -9.62 -8.08 9.54
N SER A 137 -9.69 -8.45 10.82
CA SER A 137 -10.17 -9.77 11.23
C SER A 137 -11.69 -9.95 11.08
N THR A 138 -12.38 -8.97 10.50
CA THR A 138 -13.82 -8.99 10.23
C THR A 138 -14.05 -8.46 8.83
N PHE A 139 -14.77 -9.25 8.04
CA PHE A 139 -15.07 -8.89 6.66
C PHE A 139 -15.98 -7.66 6.59
N ASN A 140 -15.63 -6.76 5.67
CA ASN A 140 -16.39 -5.58 5.36
C ASN A 140 -16.50 -5.47 3.83
N VAL A 141 -17.70 -5.76 3.30
CA VAL A 141 -17.96 -5.75 1.86
C VAL A 141 -17.63 -4.40 1.19
N SER A 142 -17.72 -3.28 1.91
CA SER A 142 -17.43 -1.94 1.34
C SER A 142 -15.94 -1.73 1.01
N GLU A 143 -15.06 -2.60 1.49
CA GLU A 143 -13.63 -2.58 1.20
C GLU A 143 -13.28 -3.29 -0.12
N TRP A 144 -14.27 -3.80 -0.85
CA TRP A 144 -14.06 -4.64 -2.02
C TRP A 144 -14.85 -4.15 -3.23
N THR A 145 -14.30 -4.43 -4.41
CA THR A 145 -14.94 -4.33 -5.72
C THR A 145 -15.03 -5.74 -6.29
N PHE A 146 -16.15 -6.06 -6.92
CA PHE A 146 -16.44 -7.39 -7.44
C PHE A 146 -16.72 -7.32 -8.94
N SER A 147 -16.28 -8.33 -9.70
CA SER A 147 -16.69 -8.49 -11.10
C SER A 147 -18.16 -8.87 -11.23
N GLY A 148 -18.70 -9.55 -10.21
CA GLY A 148 -19.95 -10.29 -10.27
C GLY A 148 -19.73 -11.75 -10.68
N VAL A 149 -20.79 -12.54 -10.54
CA VAL A 149 -20.86 -13.96 -10.93
C VAL A 149 -20.85 -14.09 -12.46
N ASP A 150 -20.19 -15.12 -12.98
CA ASP A 150 -20.05 -15.47 -14.41
C ASP A 150 -19.35 -14.38 -15.24
N ALA A 151 -18.63 -13.47 -14.59
CA ALA A 151 -18.04 -12.31 -15.25
C ALA A 151 -16.90 -12.66 -16.21
N LEU A 152 -16.32 -13.86 -16.09
CA LEU A 152 -15.24 -14.35 -16.94
C LEU A 152 -15.71 -15.32 -18.03
N ASP A 153 -16.99 -15.73 -18.04
CA ASP A 153 -17.55 -16.73 -18.97
C ASP A 153 -17.47 -16.33 -20.45
N ASP A 154 -17.63 -15.04 -20.72
CA ASP A 154 -17.70 -14.52 -22.08
C ASP A 154 -16.31 -14.28 -22.70
N ASP A 155 -15.23 -14.50 -21.95
CA ASP A 155 -13.87 -14.34 -22.46
C ASP A 155 -13.41 -15.55 -23.28
N ALA A 156 -13.73 -15.54 -24.58
CA ALA A 156 -13.35 -16.60 -25.50
C ALA A 156 -11.83 -16.89 -25.55
N ALA A 157 -10.98 -15.90 -25.22
CA ALA A 157 -9.54 -16.08 -25.20
C ALA A 157 -9.02 -16.62 -23.85
N ASN A 158 -9.83 -16.57 -22.79
CA ASN A 158 -9.51 -16.99 -21.43
C ASN A 158 -8.18 -16.38 -20.93
N VAL A 159 -8.01 -15.09 -21.15
CA VAL A 159 -6.85 -14.30 -20.74
C VAL A 159 -7.29 -12.97 -20.16
N ASN A 160 -6.59 -12.51 -19.12
CA ASN A 160 -7.04 -11.33 -18.39
C ASN A 160 -7.20 -10.06 -19.25
N VAL A 161 -6.43 -9.94 -20.33
CA VAL A 161 -6.43 -8.75 -21.20
C VAL A 161 -7.73 -8.57 -21.99
N THR A 162 -8.50 -9.64 -22.22
CA THR A 162 -9.78 -9.60 -22.95
C THR A 162 -11.00 -9.77 -22.05
N ALA A 163 -10.80 -10.20 -20.81
CA ALA A 163 -11.85 -10.30 -19.79
C ALA A 163 -12.56 -8.96 -19.55
N THR A 164 -13.87 -9.01 -19.30
CA THR A 164 -14.71 -7.82 -19.09
C THR A 164 -15.64 -8.02 -17.88
N PRO A 165 -15.36 -7.41 -16.71
CA PRO A 165 -14.19 -6.58 -16.42
C PRO A 165 -12.93 -7.42 -16.16
N PRO A 166 -11.73 -6.91 -16.53
CA PRO A 166 -10.49 -7.61 -16.28
C PRO A 166 -10.11 -7.57 -14.79
N TRP A 167 -9.39 -8.59 -14.33
CA TRP A 167 -8.75 -8.57 -13.01
C TRP A 167 -7.77 -7.39 -12.90
N PRO A 168 -7.83 -6.59 -11.83
CA PRO A 168 -6.88 -5.51 -11.57
C PRO A 168 -5.48 -6.01 -11.16
N ILE A 169 -4.62 -6.36 -12.12
CA ILE A 169 -3.28 -6.92 -11.81
C ILE A 169 -2.44 -5.92 -11.01
N ALA A 170 -2.04 -6.32 -9.79
CA ALA A 170 -1.10 -5.58 -8.94
C ALA A 170 -1.44 -4.09 -8.79
N SER A 171 -2.74 -3.78 -8.65
CA SER A 171 -3.25 -2.40 -8.71
C SER A 171 -3.58 -1.80 -7.34
N PHE A 172 -3.60 -2.63 -6.30
CA PHE A 172 -3.80 -2.18 -4.93
C PHE A 172 -2.74 -1.14 -4.52
N SER A 173 -3.20 -0.11 -3.82
CA SER A 173 -2.32 0.87 -3.20
C SER A 173 -2.72 1.01 -1.74
N ALA A 174 -1.78 0.69 -0.85
CA ALA A 174 -1.91 1.06 0.55
C ALA A 174 -2.03 2.58 0.60
N GLY A 175 -3.15 3.08 1.11
CA GLY A 175 -3.36 4.51 1.31
C GLY A 175 -2.21 5.06 2.15
N GLU A 176 -1.76 6.28 1.84
CA GLU A 176 -0.61 6.86 2.54
C GLU A 176 -0.82 6.76 4.06
N THR A 177 0.05 6.01 4.73
CA THR A 177 0.05 5.84 6.17
C THR A 177 0.58 7.11 6.83
N ASN A 178 -0.14 8.23 6.70
CA ASN A 178 0.26 9.54 7.26
C ASN A 178 1.77 9.77 7.14
N GLY A 179 2.32 9.64 5.93
CA GLY A 179 3.54 10.34 5.62
C GLY A 179 3.17 11.81 5.74
N LEU A 180 3.66 12.49 6.78
CA LEU A 180 3.57 13.95 6.80
C LEU A 180 4.09 14.42 5.44
N ASP A 181 3.22 15.05 4.66
CA ASP A 181 3.64 15.73 3.45
C ASP A 181 4.51 16.91 3.85
N LEU A 182 5.81 16.63 4.03
CA LEU A 182 6.82 17.61 4.36
C LEU A 182 7.06 18.60 3.21
N SER A 183 6.38 18.46 2.06
CA SER A 183 6.36 19.52 1.05
C SER A 183 5.75 20.83 1.60
N THR A 184 4.99 20.73 2.70
CA THR A 184 4.41 21.87 3.41
C THR A 184 5.14 22.28 4.68
N TYR A 185 6.31 21.69 4.99
CA TYR A 185 7.09 22.02 6.20
C TYR A 185 8.58 22.24 5.89
N VAL A 186 9.15 23.36 6.33
CA VAL A 186 10.60 23.60 6.26
C VAL A 186 11.25 23.14 7.56
N ARG A 187 12.27 22.28 7.46
CA ARG A 187 13.14 21.93 8.60
C ARG A 187 14.01 23.13 8.98
N ILE A 188 13.78 23.71 10.16
CA ILE A 188 14.73 24.65 10.79
C ILE A 188 15.22 24.02 12.09
N GLY A 189 16.38 23.38 12.05
CA GLY A 189 16.95 22.69 13.21
C GLY A 189 16.12 21.46 13.62
N ARG A 190 15.63 21.44 14.88
CA ARG A 190 14.83 20.32 15.44
C ARG A 190 13.32 20.55 15.42
N TYR A 191 12.85 21.65 14.83
CA TYR A 191 11.44 22.01 14.78
C TYR A 191 10.94 22.02 13.34
N ASP A 192 9.78 21.39 13.14
CA ASP A 192 9.03 21.46 11.89
C ASP A 192 8.08 22.64 11.98
N LEU A 193 8.31 23.66 11.14
CA LEU A 193 7.43 24.83 11.05
C LEU A 193 6.66 24.78 9.72
N PRO A 194 5.35 25.07 9.74
CA PRO A 194 4.56 25.08 8.52
C PRO A 194 5.12 26.12 7.55
N VAL A 195 5.30 25.74 6.28
CA VAL A 195 5.61 26.66 5.19
C VAL A 195 4.44 27.63 5.11
N PRO A 196 4.65 28.95 5.24
CA PRO A 196 3.59 29.91 5.02
C PRO A 196 3.15 29.76 3.57
N THR A 197 1.95 29.22 3.35
CA THR A 197 1.34 29.20 2.04
C THR A 197 1.23 30.65 1.60
N ARG A 198 1.72 30.96 0.40
CA ARG A 198 1.59 32.29 -0.18
C ARG A 198 0.15 32.47 -0.64
N THR A 199 -0.79 32.54 0.30
CA THR A 199 -2.11 33.09 0.03
C THR A 199 -1.90 34.57 -0.23
N VAL A 200 -2.08 34.98 -1.49
CA VAL A 200 -2.21 36.40 -1.82
C VAL A 200 -3.55 36.85 -1.25
N ALA A 201 -3.57 37.15 0.05
CA ALA A 201 -4.71 37.82 0.66
C ALA A 201 -4.75 39.26 0.10
N PRO A 202 -5.91 39.76 -0.36
CA PRO A 202 -6.04 41.16 -0.71
C PRO A 202 -5.71 42.00 0.54
N LEU A 203 -4.96 43.09 0.34
CA LEU A 203 -4.57 44.06 1.37
C LEU A 203 -5.81 44.62 2.08
N LEU A 204 -6.26 43.95 3.13
CA LEU A 204 -7.06 44.56 4.18
C LEU A 204 -6.14 44.66 5.38
N ALA A 205 -5.76 45.90 5.72
CA ALA A 205 -4.92 46.20 6.86
C ALA A 205 -5.59 45.73 8.15
N VAL A 206 -5.18 44.56 8.65
CA VAL A 206 -5.49 44.11 10.00
C VAL A 206 -4.45 44.72 10.93
N ASN A 207 -4.86 45.72 11.71
CA ASN A 207 -4.07 46.27 12.80
C ASN A 207 -3.92 45.20 13.89
N TRP A 208 -2.71 44.66 14.05
CA TRP A 208 -2.35 43.81 15.18
C TRP A 208 -1.86 44.67 16.37
N PRO A 209 -2.43 44.56 17.57
CA PRO A 209 -1.97 45.34 18.72
C PRO A 209 -0.93 44.55 19.49
N TRP A 210 0.31 44.48 18.99
CA TRP A 210 1.44 44.04 19.81
C TRP A 210 2.61 45.00 19.64
N ARG A 211 2.76 45.91 20.62
CA ARG A 211 4.00 46.67 20.80
C ARG A 211 5.06 45.70 21.31
N PHE A 212 6.12 45.50 20.53
CA PHE A 212 7.33 44.87 21.06
C PHE A 212 7.94 45.77 22.15
N PRO A 213 8.36 45.23 23.30
CA PRO A 213 9.21 46.00 24.21
C PRO A 213 10.55 46.29 23.53
N PRO A 214 11.17 47.46 23.78
CA PRO A 214 12.45 47.81 23.18
C PRO A 214 13.55 46.84 23.63
N LEU A 215 14.41 46.46 22.68
CA LEU A 215 15.60 45.64 22.93
C LEU A 215 16.56 46.35 23.90
N PRO A 216 17.26 45.62 24.80
CA PRO A 216 18.26 46.23 25.67
C PRO A 216 19.46 46.71 24.86
N THR A 217 19.89 47.95 25.11
CA THR A 217 21.07 48.57 24.50
C THR A 217 22.36 47.92 25.03
N ILE A 218 23.10 47.25 24.17
CA ILE A 218 24.48 46.82 24.45
C ILE A 218 25.42 48.02 24.19
N PRO A 219 26.31 48.40 25.11
CA PRO A 219 27.22 49.53 24.90
C PRO A 219 28.35 49.16 23.92
N ILE A 220 28.58 50.05 22.95
CA ILE A 220 29.68 50.00 21.98
C ILE A 220 30.95 50.54 22.66
N PRO A 221 32.09 49.83 22.67
CA PRO A 221 33.34 50.42 23.13
C PRO A 221 33.93 51.37 22.08
N THR A 222 34.30 52.57 22.52
CA THR A 222 34.91 53.66 21.73
C THR A 222 36.32 53.33 21.21
N PRO A 223 36.77 53.97 20.11
CA PRO A 223 37.98 53.58 19.39
C PRO A 223 39.25 54.27 19.93
N PHE A 224 40.39 53.56 19.91
CA PHE A 224 41.72 54.17 19.96
C PHE A 224 42.44 53.95 18.63
N LEU A 225 42.70 55.04 17.91
CA LEU A 225 43.71 55.12 16.86
C LEU A 225 45.10 55.24 17.50
N CYS A 226 46.12 54.53 17.00
CA CYS A 226 47.21 55.12 16.20
C CYS A 226 48.33 54.10 15.89
N TRP A 227 48.83 54.17 14.64
CA TRP A 227 50.18 53.82 14.11
C TRP A 227 50.77 52.42 14.38
N GLY A 228 51.35 51.69 13.41
CA GLY A 228 51.84 52.00 12.07
C GLY A 228 52.89 50.92 11.68
N MET A 229 53.23 50.87 10.39
CA MET A 229 54.19 49.98 9.69
C MET A 229 53.64 48.60 9.25
N LYS A 230 53.37 48.31 7.96
CA LYS A 230 54.14 48.35 6.69
C LYS A 230 54.61 46.93 6.33
N GLU A 231 53.88 46.25 5.44
CA GLU A 231 54.45 45.63 4.24
C GLU A 231 53.37 45.20 3.24
N ARG A 232 53.65 45.47 1.96
CA ARG A 232 52.82 45.12 0.79
C ARG A 232 53.31 43.81 0.19
N ARG A 233 52.39 43.03 -0.39
CA ARG A 233 52.48 42.28 -1.67
C ARG A 233 51.14 41.57 -1.88
N SER A 234 50.22 42.13 -2.67
CA SER A 234 49.93 41.81 -4.08
C SER A 234 49.70 40.32 -4.37
N LEU A 235 48.45 39.95 -4.69
CA LEU A 235 48.15 38.84 -5.60
C LEU A 235 46.97 39.24 -6.49
N ARG A 236 47.16 38.99 -7.78
CA ARG A 236 46.45 39.54 -8.95
C ARG A 236 45.16 38.79 -9.26
N LEU A 237 44.24 39.52 -9.90
CA LEU A 237 43.22 39.01 -10.83
C LEU A 237 43.84 38.29 -12.04
N ILE A 238 43.20 37.21 -12.48
CA ILE A 238 43.23 36.62 -13.83
C ILE A 238 41.80 36.06 -14.03
N SER A 239 40.87 36.80 -14.65
CA SER A 239 40.53 36.92 -16.08
C SER A 239 40.03 35.63 -16.75
N GLU A 240 38.76 35.67 -17.17
CA GLU A 240 38.10 34.80 -18.15
C GLU A 240 38.85 34.78 -19.49
N VAL A 241 38.81 33.65 -20.20
CA VAL A 241 38.91 33.60 -21.67
C VAL A 241 38.07 32.42 -22.20
N ASN A 242 37.09 32.79 -23.03
CA ASN A 242 36.40 32.11 -24.14
C ASN A 242 35.83 30.70 -23.98
#